data_AF-A0A6B3F7P7-F1
#
_entry.id   AF-A0A6B3F7P7-F1
#
_cell.length_a   1.000
_cell.length_b   1.000
_cell.length_c   1.000
_cell.angle_alpha   90.00
_cell.angle_beta   90.00
_cell.angle_gamma   90.00
#
_symmetry.space_group_name_H-M   'P 1'
#
loop_
_entity.id
_entity.type
_entity.pdbx_description
1 polymer ?
#
loop_
_entity_poly.entity_id
_entity_poly.type
_entity_poly.pdbx_seq_one_letter_code
_entity_poly.pdbx_strand_id
1 'polypeptide(L)' 'YASGTVSGPEAGERGCLMELTWGGEEPLKLADGTSRAFLEDGDEVTITATAPGADGTVIGFGEVTGKVLPAAAEGRS' A
#
# COMPACT_ATOMS: atom_id res chain seq x y z
N TYR A 1 -14.71 -13.66 -0.32
CA TYR A 1 -13.63 -14.03 0.63
C TYR A 1 -12.38 -13.25 0.24
N ALA A 2 -11.60 -12.79 1.22
CA ALA A 2 -10.31 -12.13 1.02
C ALA A 2 -9.25 -12.85 1.87
N SER A 3 -7.97 -12.73 1.51
CA SER A 3 -6.86 -13.37 2.22
C SER A 3 -6.60 -12.79 3.62
N GLY A 4 -7.04 -11.55 3.85
CA GLY A 4 -6.41 -10.68 4.86
C GLY A 4 -5.14 -10.02 4.30
N THR A 5 -4.50 -9.20 5.12
CA THR A 5 -3.20 -8.58 4.78
C THR A 5 -2.17 -9.66 4.48
N VAL A 6 -1.47 -9.54 3.36
CA VAL A 6 -0.44 -10.49 2.95
C VAL A 6 0.93 -9.91 3.32
N SER A 7 1.59 -10.54 4.30
CA SER A 7 2.91 -10.13 4.80
C SER A 7 3.89 -11.29 4.75
N GLY A 8 5.08 -11.05 4.23
CA GLY A 8 6.23 -11.96 4.29
C GLY A 8 7.07 -11.78 5.57
N PRO A 9 8.07 -12.65 5.79
CA PRO A 9 8.96 -12.57 6.95
C PRO A 9 9.86 -11.34 6.98
N GLU A 10 10.23 -10.79 5.81
CA GLU A 10 11.20 -9.69 5.74
C GLU A 10 10.52 -8.32 5.87
N ALA A 11 11.27 -7.31 6.33
CA ALA A 11 10.73 -5.97 6.57
C ALA A 11 10.11 -5.33 5.31
N GLY A 12 10.70 -5.57 4.13
CA GLY A 12 10.19 -5.09 2.84
C GLY A 12 9.01 -5.89 2.27
N GLU A 13 8.60 -6.97 2.92
CA GLU A 13 7.51 -7.84 2.50
C GLU A 13 6.23 -7.64 3.32
N ARG A 14 6.21 -6.66 4.23
CA ARG A 14 5.07 -6.35 5.09
C ARG A 14 3.93 -5.72 4.28
N GLY A 15 2.70 -6.17 4.54
CA GLY A 15 1.53 -5.87 3.69
C GLY A 15 0.78 -4.57 4.00
N CYS A 16 1.14 -3.83 5.05
CA CYS A 16 0.54 -2.53 5.34
C CYS A 16 1.50 -1.54 6.01
N LEU A 17 1.15 -0.24 5.96
CA LEU A 17 1.96 0.83 6.57
C LEU A 17 2.13 0.67 8.08
N MET A 18 1.13 0.14 8.79
CA MET A 18 1.24 -0.14 10.23
C MET A 18 2.41 -1.09 10.52
N GLU A 19 2.55 -2.15 9.72
CA GLU A 19 3.64 -3.10 9.85
C GLU A 19 4.95 -2.50 9.33
N LEU A 20 4.95 -1.88 8.15
CA LEU A 20 6.15 -1.30 7.54
C LEU A 20 6.81 -0.24 8.42
N THR A 21 6.01 0.55 9.13
CA THR A 21 6.50 1.69 9.91
C THR A 21 6.54 1.42 11.41
N TRP A 22 6.24 0.19 11.83
CA TRP A 22 6.16 -0.19 13.24
C TRP A 22 5.25 0.73 14.06
N GLY A 23 4.01 0.90 13.61
CA GLY A 23 3.07 1.82 14.24
C GLY A 23 3.42 3.30 14.10
N GLY A 24 4.28 3.65 13.15
CA GLY A 24 4.75 5.00 12.90
C GLY A 24 6.05 5.36 13.64
N GLU A 25 6.63 4.45 14.43
CA GLU A 25 7.93 4.67 15.08
C GLU A 25 9.08 4.76 14.05
N GLU A 26 8.94 4.07 12.91
CA GLU A 26 9.93 4.02 11.83
C GLU A 26 9.31 4.46 10.49
N PRO A 27 9.17 5.78 10.22
CA PRO A 27 8.53 6.25 8.99
C PRO A 27 9.22 5.75 7.71
N LEU A 28 8.41 5.32 6.74
CA LEU A 28 8.87 4.89 5.43
C LEU A 28 9.41 6.09 4.65
N LYS A 29 10.62 5.98 4.10
CA LYS A 29 11.19 6.98 3.18
C LYS A 29 10.79 6.68 1.74
N LEU A 30 10.21 7.66 1.07
CA LEU A 30 9.82 7.59 -0.32
C LEU A 30 10.93 8.13 -1.24
N ALA A 31 10.86 7.77 -2.52
CA ALA A 31 11.87 8.13 -3.51
C ALA A 31 11.98 9.64 -3.78
N ASP A 32 10.91 10.39 -3.53
CA ASP A 32 10.87 11.85 -3.63
C ASP A 32 11.47 12.57 -2.40
N GLY A 33 11.97 11.80 -1.42
CA GLY A 33 12.55 12.32 -0.18
C GLY A 33 11.55 12.59 0.93
N THR A 34 10.25 12.40 0.69
CA THR A 34 9.22 12.51 1.73
C THR A 34 9.20 11.25 2.61
N SER A 35 8.47 11.33 3.72
CA SER A 35 8.26 10.20 4.62
C SER A 35 6.79 10.01 4.96
N ARG A 36 6.41 8.76 5.22
CA ARG A 36 5.05 8.37 5.64
C ARG A 36 5.11 7.43 6.83
N ALA A 37 4.36 7.75 7.88
CA ALA A 37 3.98 6.81 8.93
C ALA A 37 2.68 6.07 8.54
N PHE A 38 1.70 6.84 8.08
CA PHE A 38 0.42 6.40 7.52
C PHE A 38 0.11 7.18 6.24
N LEU A 39 -1.01 6.86 5.59
CA LEU A 39 -1.46 7.62 4.43
C LEU A 39 -1.87 9.04 4.84
N GLU A 40 -1.51 10.00 4.00
CA GLU A 40 -1.93 11.39 4.07
C GLU A 40 -2.92 11.72 2.96
N ASP A 41 -3.69 12.80 3.13
CA ASP A 41 -4.58 13.29 2.08
C ASP A 41 -3.81 13.59 0.80
N GLY A 42 -4.30 13.07 -0.31
CA GLY A 42 -3.67 13.21 -1.62
C GLY A 42 -2.75 12.04 -1.99
N ASP A 43 -2.39 11.16 -1.05
CA ASP A 43 -1.64 9.94 -1.37
C ASP A 43 -2.46 9.02 -2.29
N GLU A 44 -1.78 8.43 -3.27
CA GLU A 44 -2.33 7.44 -4.18
C GLU A 44 -1.58 6.13 -4.00
N VAL A 45 -2.31 5.03 -3.84
CA VAL A 45 -1.76 3.69 -3.67
C VAL A 45 -2.21 2.82 -4.84
N THR A 46 -1.26 2.17 -5.49
CA THR A 46 -1.50 1.19 -6.55
C THR A 46 -0.94 -0.17 -6.14
N ILE A 47 -1.78 -1.20 -6.17
CA ILE A 47 -1.39 -2.59 -5.96
C ILE A 47 -1.39 -3.30 -7.31
N THR A 48 -0.30 -3.99 -7.62
CA THR A 48 -0.15 -4.81 -8.84
C THR A 48 0.31 -6.21 -8.46
N ALA A 49 0.05 -7.18 -9.33
CA ALA A 49 0.54 -8.55 -9.15
C ALA A 49 0.77 -9.23 -10.49
N THR A 50 1.72 -10.17 -10.48
CA THR A 50 2.01 -11.06 -11.60
C THR A 50 2.21 -12.48 -11.12
N ALA A 51 1.91 -13.45 -11.96
CA ALA A 51 2.24 -14.86 -11.73
C ALA A 51 2.93 -15.47 -12.96
N PRO A 52 3.78 -16.50 -12.78
CA PRO A 52 4.30 -17.26 -13.90
C PRO A 52 3.19 -18.03 -14.62
N GLY A 53 3.24 -18.04 -15.95
CA GLY A 53 2.37 -18.82 -16.83
C GLY A 53 3.12 -19.96 -17.51
N ALA A 54 2.42 -20.68 -18.39
CA ALA A 54 3.01 -21.77 -19.18
C ALA A 54 4.13 -21.24 -20.10
N ASP A 55 5.15 -22.06 -20.36
CA ASP A 55 6.22 -21.79 -21.32
C ASP A 55 6.96 -20.45 -21.08
N GLY A 56 7.07 -20.02 -19.81
CA GLY A 56 7.75 -18.79 -19.43
C GLY A 56 6.93 -17.51 -19.66
N THR A 57 5.63 -17.63 -19.97
CA THR A 57 4.72 -16.48 -20.04
C THR A 57 4.49 -15.86 -18.66
N VAL A 58 3.99 -14.62 -18.61
CA VAL A 58 3.63 -13.92 -17.38
C VAL A 58 2.16 -13.54 -17.42
N ILE A 59 1.44 -13.87 -16.35
CA ILE A 59 0.04 -13.50 -16.14
C ILE A 59 0.01 -12.24 -15.30
N GLY A 60 -0.48 -11.13 -15.85
CA GLY A 60 -0.74 -9.90 -15.11
C GLY A 60 -2.15 -9.89 -14.52
N PHE A 61 -2.29 -9.36 -13.30
CA PHE A 61 -3.59 -9.22 -12.62
C PHE A 61 -4.22 -7.83 -12.82
N GLY A 62 -3.55 -6.95 -13.56
CA GLY A 62 -3.91 -5.54 -13.66
C GLY A 62 -3.53 -4.76 -12.41
N GLU A 63 -4.13 -3.59 -12.26
CA GLU A 63 -3.86 -2.65 -11.18
C GLU A 63 -5.14 -2.37 -10.38
N VAL A 64 -4.98 -2.20 -9.07
CA VAL A 64 -6.02 -1.64 -8.20
C VAL A 64 -5.46 -0.38 -7.58
N THR A 65 -6.05 0.76 -7.95
CA THR A 65 -5.59 2.09 -7.53
C THR A 65 -6.66 2.83 -6.74
N GLY A 66 -6.24 3.51 -5.68
CA GLY A 66 -7.10 4.38 -4.89
C GLY A 66 -6.34 5.60 -4.38
N LYS A 67 -7.04 6.73 -4.34
CA LYS A 67 -6.52 7.99 -3.81
C LYS A 67 -7.22 8.36 -2.52
N VAL A 68 -6.45 8.73 -1.50
CA VAL A 68 -6.99 9.30 -0.26
C VAL A 68 -7.41 10.72 -0.54
N LEU A 69 -8.72 10.98 -0.41
CA LEU A 69 -9.25 12.33 -0.45
C LEU A 69 -9.36 12.86 0.98
N PRO A 70 -9.27 14.19 1.16
CA PRO A 70 -9.57 14.80 2.44
C PRO A 70 -10.89 14.32 2.99
N ALA A 71 -10.93 14.16 4.32
CA ALA A 71 -12.16 13.87 5.02
C ALA A 71 -13.24 14.89 4.61
N ALA A 72 -14.46 14.40 4.36
CA ALA A 72 -15.58 15.30 4.16
C ALA A 72 -15.69 16.20 5.40
N ALA A 73 -15.77 17.51 5.19
CA ALA A 73 -16.01 18.42 6.30
C ALA A 73 -17.30 17.98 7.00
N GLU A 74 -17.20 17.56 8.26
CA GLU A 74 -18.40 17.32 9.05
C GLU A 74 -19.16 18.65 9.11
N GLY A 75 -20.37 18.67 8.57
CA GLY A 75 -21.34 19.70 8.89
C GLY A 75 -21.63 19.59 10.38
N ARG A 76 -20.81 20.24 11.21
CA ARG A 76 -21.08 20.40 12.64
C ARG A 76 -22.35 21.24 12.74
N SER A 77 -23.48 20.56 12.94
CA SER A 77 -24.70 21.17 13.46
C SER A 77 -24.52 21.56 14.92
#